data_AF-A0A7C9RIY9-F1
#
_entry.id   AF-A0A7C9RIY9-F1
#
_cell.length_a   1.000
_cell.length_b   1.000
_cell.length_c   1.000
_cell.angle_alpha   90.00
_cell.angle_beta   90.00
_cell.angle_gamma   90.00
#
_symmetry.space_group_name_H-M   'P 1'
#
loop_
_entity.id
_entity.type
_entity.pdbx_description
1 polymer ?
#
loop_
_entity_poly.entity_id
_entity_poly.type
_entity_poly.pdbx_seq_one_letter_code
_entity_poly.pdbx_strand_id
1 'polypeptide(L)'
;MDTKNTLQHVPNCEVNTVLDKIRIMCLQNWETLLFLIIIVIKVLYYGKEIAPDYFVLKDLEPPVIASLLPFIAIAFLFRKKRRYYLVFINIVVSLILFADTVYYRYFKDIISIGGVRDSFLLKIVASSVGALIVPRDFIYLMDILILTPLVCKIKIIKNSSPTNYTLHSRVIIFILMFSLGVAWDGKYIYQLSKEQPLLITTMSNKIYLTKILGNINFHALDVFNFASNKVSSMQKMPENMKQDIQAFFNKKNQNKSKNLYGSEAGKNLIVIQVEALQQFVINSKINGQEITPNLNRWIGKSLYFDNYFYQVSEGNTSDAEFMSNNSLYPAASGAAYYRYPTDTLDSLPQELKNKGYYT
;
A
#
# COMPACT_ATOMS: atom_id res chain seq x y z
N MET A 1 74.71 33.04 -31.52
CA MET A 1 74.95 32.40 -30.21
C MET A 1 74.03 33.08 -29.21
N ASP A 2 72.75 32.75 -29.25
CA ASP A 2 72.09 31.70 -28.45
C ASP A 2 71.60 32.22 -27.10
N THR A 3 70.48 32.96 -27.16
CA THR A 3 69.56 33.15 -26.04
C THR A 3 68.76 31.87 -25.85
N LYS A 4 69.18 31.01 -24.90
CA LYS A 4 68.41 29.83 -24.51
C LYS A 4 67.28 30.21 -23.56
N ASN A 5 66.07 30.02 -24.09
CA ASN A 5 64.80 30.04 -23.41
C ASN A 5 64.70 28.98 -22.30
N THR A 6 64.07 29.40 -21.22
CA THR A 6 63.38 28.64 -20.18
C THR A 6 62.46 27.55 -20.72
N LEU A 7 62.61 26.32 -20.20
CA LEU A 7 61.52 25.37 -20.04
C LEU A 7 61.66 24.74 -18.65
N GLN A 8 60.97 25.33 -17.67
CA GLN A 8 60.64 24.66 -16.42
C GLN A 8 59.76 23.45 -16.75
N HIS A 9 60.24 22.26 -16.37
CA HIS A 9 59.40 21.09 -16.23
C HIS A 9 58.32 21.38 -15.18
N VAL A 10 57.09 21.63 -15.63
CA VAL A 10 55.90 21.52 -14.77
C VAL A 10 55.59 20.03 -14.67
N PRO A 11 55.59 19.42 -13.47
CA PRO A 11 55.13 18.05 -13.33
C PRO A 11 53.62 18.00 -13.53
N ASN A 12 53.16 17.14 -14.44
CA ASN A 12 51.77 16.70 -14.54
C ASN A 12 51.34 16.16 -13.17
N CYS A 13 50.63 16.97 -12.40
CA CYS A 13 49.98 16.52 -11.18
C CYS A 13 48.69 15.80 -11.61
N GLU A 14 48.81 14.51 -11.95
CA GLU A 14 47.65 13.61 -12.02
C GLU A 14 47.08 13.44 -10.61
N VAL A 15 46.18 14.35 -10.22
CA VAL A 15 45.38 14.18 -9.01
C VAL A 15 44.36 13.07 -9.30
N ASN A 16 44.76 11.84 -9.01
CA ASN A 16 44.02 10.61 -9.25
C ASN A 16 43.31 10.18 -7.95
N THR A 17 42.57 11.10 -7.32
CA THR A 17 41.95 10.83 -6.01
C THR A 17 40.69 9.98 -6.17
N VAL A 18 40.35 9.18 -5.15
CA VAL A 18 39.09 8.42 -5.09
C VAL A 18 37.88 9.35 -5.30
N LEU A 19 37.97 10.59 -4.83
CA LEU A 19 36.96 11.64 -5.00
C LEU A 19 36.74 12.01 -6.48
N ASP A 20 37.81 12.11 -7.28
CA ASP A 20 37.71 12.40 -8.71
C ASP A 20 37.04 11.24 -9.47
N LYS A 21 37.35 10.00 -9.11
CA LYS A 21 36.70 8.81 -9.69
C LYS A 21 35.21 8.75 -9.35
N ILE A 22 34.83 9.07 -8.11
CA ILE A 22 33.42 9.17 -7.69
C ILE A 22 32.72 10.29 -8.45
N ARG A 23 33.34 11.48 -8.56
CA ARG A 23 32.79 12.63 -9.28
C ARG A 23 32.52 12.31 -10.75
N ILE A 24 33.48 11.67 -11.43
CA ILE A 24 33.32 11.22 -12.82
C ILE A 24 32.19 10.19 -12.94
N MET A 25 32.11 9.23 -12.03
CA MET A 25 31.03 8.22 -12.02
C MET A 25 29.65 8.86 -11.83
N CYS A 26 29.53 9.84 -10.93
CA CYS A 26 28.29 10.60 -10.70
C CYS A 26 27.90 11.41 -11.93
N LEU A 27 28.85 12.10 -12.58
CA LEU A 27 28.60 12.85 -13.81
C LEU A 27 28.17 11.95 -14.97
N GLN A 28 28.74 10.74 -15.08
CA GLN A 28 28.35 9.76 -16.09
C GLN A 28 26.97 9.13 -15.85
N ASN A 29 26.49 9.11 -14.61
CA ASN A 29 25.22 8.50 -14.20
C ASN A 29 24.24 9.51 -13.58
N TRP A 30 24.35 10.79 -13.98
CA TRP A 30 23.54 11.87 -13.42
C TRP A 30 22.03 11.63 -13.55
N GLU A 31 21.58 10.98 -14.63
CA GLU A 31 20.17 10.63 -14.84
C GLU A 31 19.64 9.71 -13.73
N THR A 32 20.45 8.75 -13.30
CA THR A 32 20.11 7.80 -12.23
C THR A 32 20.06 8.50 -10.87
N LEU A 33 21.02 9.39 -10.60
CA LEU A 33 21.05 10.16 -9.37
C LEU A 33 19.85 11.13 -9.29
N LEU A 34 19.54 11.81 -10.40
CA LEU A 34 18.39 12.70 -10.50
C LEU A 34 17.08 11.93 -10.28
N PHE A 35 16.93 10.76 -10.91
CA PHE A 35 15.80 9.86 -10.68
C PHE A 35 15.66 9.49 -9.19
N LEU A 36 16.75 9.04 -8.56
CA LEU A 36 16.75 8.65 -7.15
C LEU A 36 16.29 9.81 -6.26
N ILE A 37 16.92 10.99 -6.42
CA ILE A 37 16.60 12.19 -5.63
C ILE A 37 15.13 12.57 -5.78
N ILE A 38 14.63 12.61 -7.02
CA ILE A 38 13.24 13.01 -7.30
C ILE A 38 12.26 12.04 -6.66
N ILE A 39 12.45 10.72 -6.82
CA ILE A 39 11.52 9.74 -6.24
C ILE A 39 11.58 9.80 -4.71
N VAL A 40 12.76 9.87 -4.12
CA VAL A 40 12.92 9.97 -2.66
C VAL A 40 12.17 11.18 -2.13
N ILE A 41 12.32 12.36 -2.74
CA ILE A 41 11.60 13.58 -2.35
C ILE A 41 10.08 13.37 -2.43
N LYS A 42 9.58 12.78 -3.53
CA LYS A 42 8.14 12.54 -3.70
C LYS A 42 7.59 11.58 -2.65
N VAL A 43 8.29 10.47 -2.40
CA VAL A 43 7.84 9.46 -1.43
C VAL A 43 7.88 10.02 0.00
N LEU A 44 8.89 10.82 0.34
CA LEU A 44 8.96 11.49 1.64
C LEU A 44 7.87 12.56 1.81
N TYR A 45 7.59 13.34 0.75
CA TYR A 45 6.48 14.30 0.74
C TYR A 45 5.14 13.59 0.95
N TYR A 46 4.91 12.50 0.21
CA TYR A 46 3.72 11.67 0.37
C TYR A 46 3.60 11.08 1.78
N GLY A 47 4.69 10.53 2.32
CA GLY A 47 4.73 9.98 3.68
C GLY A 47 4.31 11.01 4.74
N LYS A 48 4.69 12.28 4.56
CA LYS A 48 4.27 13.38 5.43
C LYS A 48 2.77 13.68 5.32
N GLU A 49 2.19 13.63 4.12
CA GLU A 49 0.76 13.89 3.90
C GLU A 49 -0.13 12.82 4.57
N ILE A 50 0.28 11.55 4.58
CA ILE A 50 -0.54 10.46 5.14
C ILE A 50 -0.38 10.23 6.65
N ALA A 51 0.65 10.83 7.28
CA ALA A 51 0.96 10.59 8.68
C ALA A 51 1.53 11.83 9.42
N PRO A 52 0.82 12.98 9.44
CA PRO A 52 1.38 14.27 9.85
C PRO A 52 1.87 14.33 11.31
N ASP A 53 1.23 13.62 12.24
CA ASP A 53 1.43 13.84 13.68
C ASP A 53 2.69 13.17 14.28
N TYR A 54 3.23 12.15 13.62
CA TYR A 54 4.38 11.36 14.12
C TYR A 54 5.34 10.94 13.00
N PHE A 55 5.55 11.79 11.99
CA PHE A 55 6.41 11.47 10.85
C PHE A 55 7.88 11.79 11.13
N VAL A 56 8.72 10.74 11.24
CA VAL A 56 10.17 10.89 11.35
C VAL A 56 10.80 10.60 9.99
N LEU A 57 11.14 11.67 9.25
CA LEU A 57 11.75 11.61 7.92
C LEU A 57 12.97 10.66 7.86
N LYS A 58 13.79 10.66 8.92
CA LYS A 58 15.04 9.89 8.98
C LYS A 58 14.84 8.38 9.00
N ASP A 59 13.69 7.91 9.48
CA ASP A 59 13.42 6.48 9.58
C ASP A 59 12.91 5.92 8.25
N LEU A 60 12.25 6.76 7.44
CA LEU A 60 11.68 6.38 6.15
C LEU A 60 12.66 6.51 4.98
N GLU A 61 13.60 7.45 5.03
CA GLU A 61 14.55 7.67 3.93
C GLU A 61 15.37 6.41 3.57
N PRO A 62 16.00 5.69 4.53
CA PRO A 62 16.77 4.48 4.22
C PRO A 62 15.98 3.35 3.53
N PRO A 63 14.79 2.92 4.02
CA PRO A 63 14.01 1.89 3.33
C PRO A 63 13.51 2.35 1.95
N VAL A 64 13.18 3.63 1.77
CA VAL A 64 12.80 4.17 0.45
C VAL A 64 13.98 4.07 -0.53
N ILE A 65 15.19 4.46 -0.12
CA ILE A 65 16.38 4.32 -0.97
C ILE A 65 16.66 2.84 -1.28
N ALA A 66 16.57 1.97 -0.27
CA ALA A 66 16.81 0.54 -0.43
C ALA A 66 15.83 -0.09 -1.44
N SER A 67 14.53 0.24 -1.34
CA SER A 67 13.49 -0.25 -2.27
C SER A 67 13.69 0.22 -3.71
N LEU A 68 14.39 1.35 -3.95
CA LEU A 68 14.67 1.88 -5.29
C LEU A 68 15.88 1.24 -5.96
N LEU A 69 16.82 0.68 -5.19
CA LEU A 69 18.05 0.09 -5.73
C LEU A 69 17.79 -1.05 -6.73
N PRO A 70 16.85 -1.99 -6.50
CA PRO A 70 16.49 -3.00 -7.50
C PRO A 70 15.98 -2.41 -8.82
N PHE A 71 15.15 -1.37 -8.78
CA PHE A 71 14.67 -0.69 -9.99
C PHE A 71 15.82 0.02 -10.73
N ILE A 72 16.69 0.70 -10.00
CA ILE A 72 17.88 1.32 -10.57
C ILE A 72 18.81 0.27 -11.19
N ALA A 73 19.00 -0.88 -10.53
CA ALA A 73 19.81 -1.98 -11.03
C ALA A 73 19.28 -2.46 -12.39
N ILE A 74 17.96 -2.68 -12.51
CA ILE A 74 17.31 -3.08 -13.77
C ILE A 74 17.60 -2.05 -14.88
N ALA A 75 17.64 -0.75 -14.55
CA ALA A 75 17.95 0.30 -15.52
C ALA A 75 19.32 0.09 -16.20
N PHE A 76 20.33 -0.45 -15.49
CA PHE A 76 21.66 -0.72 -16.04
C PHE A 76 21.69 -1.86 -17.06
N LEU A 77 20.67 -2.73 -17.11
CA LEU A 77 20.55 -3.73 -18.18
C LEU A 77 20.27 -3.10 -19.54
N PHE A 78 19.69 -1.90 -19.57
CA PHE A 78 19.38 -1.17 -20.80
C PHE A 78 20.52 -0.23 -21.20
N ARG A 79 21.11 -0.41 -22.39
CA ARG A 79 22.18 0.49 -22.88
C ARG A 79 21.64 1.86 -23.30
N LYS A 80 20.90 1.91 -24.42
CA LYS A 80 20.35 3.16 -24.99
C LYS A 80 18.98 3.52 -24.43
N LYS A 81 18.30 2.54 -23.79
CA LYS A 81 16.94 2.68 -23.28
C LYS A 81 16.85 3.00 -21.78
N ARG A 82 17.99 3.09 -21.07
CA ARG A 82 18.06 3.36 -19.62
C ARG A 82 17.19 4.55 -19.19
N ARG A 83 17.38 5.70 -19.83
CA ARG A 83 16.62 6.93 -19.54
C ARG A 83 15.11 6.78 -19.73
N TYR A 84 14.68 6.08 -20.77
CA TYR A 84 13.24 5.82 -21.00
C TYR A 84 12.66 4.91 -19.92
N TYR A 85 13.43 3.91 -19.48
CA TYR A 85 13.04 3.06 -18.35
C TYR A 85 12.92 3.85 -17.05
N LEU A 86 13.90 4.71 -16.72
CA LEU A 86 13.83 5.55 -15.51
C LEU A 86 12.65 6.53 -15.55
N VAL A 87 12.38 7.16 -16.69
CA VAL A 87 11.19 8.01 -16.87
C VAL A 87 9.91 7.20 -16.74
N PHE A 88 9.85 6.00 -17.30
CA PHE A 88 8.69 5.11 -17.17
C PHE A 88 8.42 4.74 -15.71
N ILE A 89 9.43 4.30 -14.95
CA ILE A 89 9.28 4.02 -13.52
C ILE A 89 8.85 5.28 -12.77
N ASN A 90 9.42 6.44 -13.09
CA ASN A 90 9.02 7.70 -12.45
C ASN A 90 7.56 8.05 -12.71
N ILE A 91 7.06 7.87 -13.94
CA ILE A 91 5.65 8.06 -14.26
C ILE A 91 4.77 7.12 -13.42
N VAL A 92 5.12 5.83 -13.38
CA VAL A 92 4.35 4.83 -12.63
C VAL A 92 4.29 5.18 -11.13
N VAL A 93 5.44 5.45 -10.50
CA VAL A 93 5.49 5.82 -9.07
C VAL A 93 4.70 7.10 -8.81
N SER A 94 4.81 8.10 -9.68
CA SER A 94 4.08 9.37 -9.50
C SER A 94 2.57 9.21 -9.61
N LEU A 95 2.09 8.36 -10.52
CA LEU A 95 0.67 8.05 -10.66
C LEU A 95 0.16 7.29 -9.43
N ILE A 96 0.95 6.36 -8.89
CA ILE A 96 0.62 5.64 -7.65
C ILE A 96 0.52 6.62 -6.48
N LEU A 97 1.54 7.46 -6.26
CA LEU A 97 1.53 8.46 -5.17
C LEU A 97 0.37 9.45 -5.29
N PHE A 98 0.05 9.87 -6.51
CA PHE A 98 -1.12 10.72 -6.78
C PHE A 98 -2.42 10.00 -6.40
N ALA A 99 -2.62 8.78 -6.90
CA ALA A 99 -3.82 7.99 -6.63
C ALA A 99 -3.99 7.72 -5.13
N ASP A 100 -2.92 7.30 -4.45
CA ASP A 100 -2.92 7.05 -3.02
C ASP A 100 -3.22 8.30 -2.20
N THR A 101 -2.68 9.46 -2.57
CA THR A 101 -2.95 10.72 -1.86
C THR A 101 -4.44 11.06 -1.90
N VAL A 102 -5.06 10.92 -3.08
CA VAL A 102 -6.49 11.19 -3.27
C VAL A 102 -7.34 10.16 -2.52
N TYR A 103 -6.97 8.88 -2.59
CA TYR A 103 -7.66 7.81 -1.89
C TYR A 103 -7.58 7.96 -0.37
N TYR A 104 -6.40 8.27 0.18
CA TYR A 104 -6.19 8.54 1.59
C TYR A 104 -7.05 9.71 2.09
N ARG A 105 -7.24 10.76 1.27
CA ARG A 105 -8.08 11.91 1.65
C ARG A 105 -9.54 11.50 1.91
N TYR A 106 -10.06 10.54 1.14
CA TYR A 106 -11.43 10.04 1.28
C TYR A 106 -11.53 8.91 2.31
N PHE A 107 -10.75 7.84 2.15
CA PHE A 107 -10.88 6.59 2.90
C PHE A 107 -10.02 6.54 4.17
N LYS A 108 -9.07 7.46 4.34
CA LYS A 108 -8.06 7.39 5.41
C LYS A 108 -7.35 6.04 5.44
N ASP A 109 -7.05 5.51 4.26
CA ASP A 109 -6.32 4.26 4.03
C ASP A 109 -5.50 4.36 2.73
N ILE A 110 -4.71 3.34 2.40
CA ILE A 110 -3.87 3.26 1.19
C ILE A 110 -4.51 2.30 0.19
N ILE A 111 -4.39 2.62 -1.10
CA ILE A 111 -4.96 1.78 -2.16
C ILE A 111 -4.26 0.42 -2.14
N SER A 112 -5.03 -0.66 -2.05
CA SER A 112 -4.55 -2.02 -2.34
C SER A 112 -5.00 -2.45 -3.73
N ILE A 113 -4.35 -3.47 -4.29
CA ILE A 113 -4.68 -4.08 -5.57
C ILE A 113 -6.06 -4.74 -5.53
N GLY A 114 -6.42 -5.33 -4.39
CA GLY A 114 -7.77 -5.81 -4.14
C GLY A 114 -8.79 -4.68 -4.27
N GLY A 115 -8.51 -3.56 -3.59
CA GLY A 115 -9.34 -2.36 -3.63
C GLY A 115 -9.46 -1.74 -5.02
N VAL A 116 -8.38 -1.67 -5.81
CA VAL A 116 -8.45 -1.17 -7.21
C VAL A 116 -9.41 -2.02 -8.03
N ARG A 117 -9.27 -3.35 -7.98
CA ARG A 117 -10.10 -4.27 -8.76
C ARG A 117 -11.59 -4.08 -8.43
N ASP A 118 -11.89 -3.92 -7.15
CA ASP A 118 -13.27 -3.79 -6.67
C ASP A 118 -13.80 -2.36 -6.92
N SER A 119 -12.94 -1.34 -6.90
CA SER A 119 -13.30 0.06 -7.21
C SER A 119 -13.69 0.30 -8.67
N PHE A 120 -13.15 -0.49 -9.63
CA PHE A 120 -13.62 -0.47 -11.02
C PHE A 120 -15.10 -0.85 -11.15
N LEU A 121 -15.63 -1.60 -10.17
CA LEU A 121 -17.05 -1.98 -10.10
C LEU A 121 -17.91 -0.89 -9.42
N LEU A 122 -17.29 0.01 -8.63
CA LEU A 122 -17.94 1.05 -7.84
C LEU A 122 -17.83 2.44 -8.48
N LYS A 123 -18.48 2.62 -9.64
CA LYS A 123 -18.58 3.94 -10.32
C LYS A 123 -19.19 5.04 -9.44
N ILE A 124 -19.95 4.67 -8.42
CA ILE A 124 -20.73 5.58 -7.57
C ILE A 124 -19.83 6.45 -6.66
N VAL A 125 -18.69 5.92 -6.21
CA VAL A 125 -17.80 6.64 -5.26
C VAL A 125 -16.72 7.45 -5.99
N ALA A 126 -16.50 7.18 -7.28
CA ALA A 126 -15.47 7.83 -8.08
C ALA A 126 -15.66 9.35 -8.19
N SER A 127 -16.91 9.84 -8.22
CA SER A 127 -17.21 11.28 -8.24
C SER A 127 -16.83 11.96 -6.92
N SER A 128 -17.15 11.34 -5.78
CA SER A 128 -16.81 11.85 -4.45
C SER A 128 -15.30 11.87 -4.21
N VAL A 129 -14.60 10.82 -4.64
CA VAL A 129 -13.13 10.75 -4.57
C VAL A 129 -12.49 11.79 -5.49
N GLY A 130 -13.00 11.95 -6.72
CA GLY A 130 -12.52 12.94 -7.69
C GLY A 130 -12.73 14.38 -7.24
N ALA A 131 -13.83 14.68 -6.54
CA ALA A 131 -14.11 16.00 -6.00
C ALA A 131 -13.11 16.45 -4.91
N LEU A 132 -12.38 15.51 -4.32
CA LEU A 132 -11.36 15.79 -3.32
C LEU A 132 -10.00 16.13 -3.92
N ILE A 133 -9.79 15.99 -5.24
CA ILE A 133 -8.51 16.32 -5.89
C ILE A 133 -8.24 17.82 -5.77
N VAL A 134 -7.05 18.18 -5.31
CA VAL A 134 -6.62 19.59 -5.19
C VAL A 134 -5.41 19.87 -6.09
N PRO A 135 -5.19 21.12 -6.53
CA PRO A 135 -4.06 21.48 -7.39
C PRO A 135 -2.68 21.06 -6.85
N ARG A 136 -2.53 20.97 -5.52
CA ARG A 136 -1.30 20.52 -4.87
C ARG A 136 -0.92 19.08 -5.20
N ASP A 137 -1.90 18.22 -5.48
CA ASP A 137 -1.67 16.79 -5.76
C ASP A 137 -0.84 16.61 -7.06
N PHE A 138 -0.91 17.58 -7.98
CA PHE A 138 -0.13 17.56 -9.22
C PHE A 138 1.38 17.78 -9.01
N ILE A 139 1.84 18.06 -7.79
CA ILE A 139 3.27 18.14 -7.48
C ILE A 139 4.01 16.84 -7.80
N TYR A 140 3.35 15.68 -7.66
CA TYR A 140 3.93 14.38 -8.02
C TYR A 140 4.17 14.24 -9.52
N LEU A 141 3.44 14.99 -10.35
CA LEU A 141 3.49 14.92 -11.82
C LEU A 141 4.31 16.05 -12.45
N MET A 142 4.70 17.06 -11.66
CA MET A 142 5.33 18.28 -12.16
C MET A 142 6.67 18.02 -12.85
N ASP A 143 7.51 17.15 -12.28
CA ASP A 143 8.78 16.75 -12.86
C ASP A 143 8.61 15.89 -14.12
N ILE A 144 7.51 15.14 -14.28
CA ILE A 144 7.24 14.37 -15.51
C ILE A 144 7.09 15.32 -16.71
N LEU A 145 6.44 16.46 -16.51
CA LEU A 145 6.27 17.49 -17.55
C LEU A 145 7.60 18.07 -18.02
N ILE A 146 8.62 18.06 -17.16
CA ILE A 146 9.95 18.61 -17.45
C ILE A 146 10.91 17.51 -17.96
N LEU A 147 10.96 16.36 -17.27
CA LEU A 147 11.87 15.26 -17.56
C LEU A 147 11.52 14.53 -18.86
N THR A 148 10.23 14.35 -19.18
CA THR A 148 9.82 13.59 -20.37
C THR A 148 10.24 14.31 -21.67
N PRO A 149 9.97 15.61 -21.85
CA PRO A 149 10.46 16.34 -23.02
C PRO A 149 11.98 16.45 -23.03
N LEU A 150 12.62 16.63 -21.87
CA LEU A 150 14.09 16.70 -21.77
C LEU A 150 14.73 15.40 -22.30
N VAL A 151 14.26 14.25 -21.84
CA VAL A 151 14.77 12.93 -22.27
C VAL A 151 14.50 12.67 -23.77
N CYS A 152 13.36 13.11 -24.29
CA CYS A 152 13.01 12.97 -25.72
C CYS A 152 13.75 13.95 -26.64
N LYS A 153 14.06 15.17 -26.16
CA LYS A 153 14.74 16.23 -26.93
C LYS A 153 16.28 16.18 -26.82
N ILE A 154 16.85 15.42 -25.88
CA ILE A 154 18.29 15.06 -25.86
C ILE A 154 18.59 14.03 -26.99
N LYS A 155 18.39 14.47 -28.23
CA LYS A 155 19.08 14.00 -29.44
C LYS A 155 20.28 14.90 -29.79
N ILE A 156 20.42 16.06 -29.13
CA ILE A 156 21.34 17.14 -29.52
C ILE A 156 22.68 17.11 -28.78
N ILE A 157 22.79 16.50 -27.59
CA ILE A 157 24.09 16.32 -26.92
C ILE A 157 24.71 15.01 -27.39
N LYS A 158 25.30 15.05 -28.60
CA LYS A 158 25.92 13.92 -29.29
C LYS A 158 27.17 13.34 -28.59
N ASN A 159 27.60 13.91 -27.45
CA ASN A 159 28.81 13.49 -26.73
C ASN A 159 28.62 13.10 -25.25
N SER A 160 27.42 13.22 -24.68
CA SER A 160 27.10 12.65 -23.36
C SER A 160 26.39 11.31 -23.56
N SER A 161 27.12 10.38 -24.18
CA SER A 161 26.64 9.03 -24.45
C SER A 161 26.33 8.27 -23.16
N PRO A 162 25.35 7.35 -23.16
CA PRO A 162 25.21 6.37 -22.08
C PRO A 162 26.57 5.70 -21.87
N THR A 163 27.03 5.65 -20.63
CA THR A 163 28.23 4.93 -20.19
C THR A 163 28.59 3.79 -21.13
N ASN A 164 29.80 3.80 -21.70
CA ASN A 164 30.32 2.77 -22.61
C ASN A 164 30.60 1.43 -21.89
N TYR A 165 29.78 1.07 -20.90
CA TYR A 165 29.84 -0.21 -20.24
C TYR A 165 29.56 -1.32 -21.26
N THR A 166 30.45 -2.31 -21.26
CA THR A 166 30.23 -3.55 -21.99
C THR A 166 29.01 -4.29 -21.42
N LEU A 167 28.49 -5.29 -22.14
CA LEU A 167 27.41 -6.13 -21.60
C LEU A 167 27.81 -6.76 -20.26
N HIS A 168 29.04 -7.28 -20.16
CA HIS A 168 29.58 -7.87 -18.94
C HIS A 168 29.57 -6.87 -17.77
N SER A 169 30.09 -5.64 -17.97
CA SER A 169 30.09 -4.62 -16.91
C SER A 169 28.66 -4.27 -16.46
N ARG A 170 27.70 -4.18 -17.38
CA ARG A 170 26.29 -3.89 -17.05
C ARG A 170 25.64 -4.99 -16.23
N VAL A 171 25.89 -6.26 -16.59
CA VAL A 171 25.38 -7.41 -15.84
C VAL A 171 26.01 -7.48 -14.45
N ILE A 172 27.31 -7.21 -14.31
CA ILE A 172 27.98 -7.16 -13.00
C ILE A 172 27.39 -6.05 -12.13
N ILE A 173 27.23 -4.84 -12.67
CA ILE A 173 26.60 -3.71 -11.95
C ILE A 173 25.17 -4.07 -11.53
N PHE A 174 24.39 -4.65 -12.44
CA PHE A 174 23.04 -5.12 -12.15
C PHE A 174 23.03 -6.10 -10.98
N ILE A 175 23.82 -7.19 -11.03
CA ILE A 175 23.85 -8.21 -9.99
C ILE A 175 24.25 -7.59 -8.65
N LEU A 176 25.35 -6.83 -8.61
CA LEU A 176 25.83 -6.22 -7.37
C LEU A 176 24.81 -5.25 -6.76
N MET A 177 24.25 -4.34 -7.56
CA MET A 177 23.27 -3.36 -7.07
C MET A 177 21.94 -4.01 -6.69
N PHE A 178 21.49 -5.01 -7.46
CA PHE A 178 20.25 -5.72 -7.19
C PHE A 178 20.37 -6.54 -5.91
N SER A 179 21.44 -7.32 -5.75
CA SER A 179 21.69 -8.09 -4.52
C SER A 179 21.86 -7.19 -3.31
N LEU A 180 22.57 -6.07 -3.43
CA LEU A 180 22.71 -5.10 -2.35
C LEU A 180 21.36 -4.47 -1.98
N GLY A 181 20.58 -4.05 -2.99
CA GLY A 181 19.25 -3.48 -2.80
C GLY A 181 18.31 -4.44 -2.09
N VAL A 182 18.19 -5.68 -2.59
CA VAL A 182 17.34 -6.72 -1.99
C VAL A 182 17.79 -7.09 -0.58
N ALA A 183 19.10 -7.19 -0.32
CA ALA A 183 19.59 -7.51 1.02
C ALA A 183 19.32 -6.36 2.02
N TRP A 184 19.53 -5.11 1.58
CA TRP A 184 19.29 -3.95 2.43
C TRP A 184 17.79 -3.73 2.69
N ASP A 185 16.97 -3.84 1.65
CA ASP A 185 15.52 -3.70 1.75
C ASP A 185 14.90 -4.85 2.57
N GLY A 186 15.35 -6.08 2.30
CA GLY A 186 14.97 -7.28 3.04
C GLY A 186 15.31 -7.20 4.52
N LYS A 187 16.36 -6.47 4.92
CA LYS A 187 16.67 -6.20 6.33
C LYS A 187 15.55 -5.42 7.01
N TYR A 188 15.02 -4.35 6.38
CA TYR A 188 13.92 -3.55 6.96
C TYR A 188 12.63 -4.35 7.02
N ILE A 189 12.30 -5.08 5.95
CA ILE A 189 11.13 -5.97 5.91
C ILE A 189 11.23 -7.06 7.01
N TYR A 190 12.41 -7.65 7.20
CA TYR A 190 12.65 -8.66 8.22
C TYR A 190 12.61 -8.10 9.65
N GLN A 191 13.14 -6.90 9.88
CA GLN A 191 13.03 -6.24 11.18
C GLN A 191 11.56 -6.02 11.54
N LEU A 192 10.78 -5.49 10.60
CA LEU A 192 9.36 -5.26 10.81
C LEU A 192 8.57 -6.55 11.02
N SER A 193 8.90 -7.64 10.30
CA SER A 193 8.22 -8.93 10.48
C SER A 193 8.48 -9.56 11.85
N LYS A 194 9.64 -9.27 12.47
CA LYS A 194 9.94 -9.66 13.85
C LYS A 194 9.23 -8.79 14.87
N GLU A 195 9.23 -7.48 14.68
CA GLU A 195 8.62 -6.53 15.61
C GLU A 195 7.09 -6.64 15.62
N GLN A 196 6.48 -6.87 14.46
CA GLN A 196 5.03 -6.98 14.29
C GLN A 196 4.70 -8.24 13.48
N PRO A 197 4.66 -9.42 14.13
CA PRO A 197 4.27 -10.66 13.48
C PRO A 197 2.92 -10.50 12.78
N LEU A 198 2.79 -11.09 11.59
CA LEU A 198 1.59 -11.09 10.73
C LEU A 198 1.20 -9.75 10.07
N LEU A 199 1.76 -8.61 10.48
CA LEU A 199 1.39 -7.31 9.90
C LEU A 199 1.61 -7.25 8.39
N ILE A 200 2.78 -7.71 7.91
CA ILE A 200 3.13 -7.71 6.49
C ILE A 200 2.26 -8.68 5.69
N THR A 201 1.92 -9.85 6.25
CA THR A 201 1.13 -10.87 5.54
C THR A 201 -0.36 -10.53 5.51
N THR A 202 -0.87 -9.85 6.54
CA THR A 202 -2.29 -9.49 6.67
C THR A 202 -2.62 -8.10 6.12
N MET A 203 -1.60 -7.23 5.96
CA MET A 203 -1.77 -5.83 5.56
C MET A 203 -2.74 -5.06 6.47
N SER A 204 -2.85 -5.45 7.74
CA SER A 204 -3.88 -4.94 8.68
C SER A 204 -3.75 -3.45 9.02
N ASN A 205 -2.57 -2.85 8.84
CA ASN A 205 -2.36 -1.41 8.96
C ASN A 205 -1.47 -0.89 7.82
N LYS A 206 -2.09 -0.58 6.69
CA LYS A 206 -1.43 -0.15 5.46
C LYS A 206 -0.73 1.21 5.60
N ILE A 207 -1.33 2.14 6.35
CA ILE A 207 -0.71 3.44 6.64
C ILE A 207 0.60 3.24 7.41
N TYR A 208 0.58 2.40 8.45
CA TYR A 208 1.78 2.11 9.22
C TYR A 208 2.85 1.40 8.39
N LEU A 209 2.48 0.40 7.58
CA LEU A 209 3.41 -0.25 6.65
C LEU A 209 4.06 0.76 5.69
N THR A 210 3.25 1.64 5.10
CA THR A 210 3.71 2.69 4.19
C THR A 210 4.63 3.69 4.90
N LYS A 211 4.33 4.02 6.15
CA LYS A 211 5.14 4.93 6.98
C LYS A 211 6.51 4.35 7.33
N ILE A 212 6.61 3.04 7.55
CA ILE A 212 7.86 2.39 7.98
C ILE A 212 8.69 1.92 6.79
N LEU A 213 8.07 1.33 5.77
CA LEU A 213 8.79 0.73 4.64
C LEU A 213 8.79 1.61 3.38
N GLY A 214 7.91 2.61 3.31
CA GLY A 214 7.71 3.42 2.11
C GLY A 214 6.63 2.86 1.19
N ASN A 215 6.10 3.75 0.36
CA ASN A 215 5.02 3.46 -0.58
C ASN A 215 5.38 2.34 -1.58
N ILE A 216 6.60 2.35 -2.09
CA ILE A 216 7.07 1.36 -3.08
C ILE A 216 7.05 -0.04 -2.48
N ASN A 217 7.58 -0.20 -1.27
CA ASN A 217 7.56 -1.48 -0.57
C ASN A 217 6.16 -1.92 -0.20
N PHE A 218 5.32 -1.01 0.28
CA PHE A 218 3.92 -1.30 0.56
C PHE A 218 3.23 -1.91 -0.67
N HIS A 219 3.31 -1.26 -1.83
CA HIS A 219 2.69 -1.79 -3.06
C HIS A 219 3.36 -3.07 -3.55
N ALA A 220 4.68 -3.21 -3.43
CA ALA A 220 5.37 -4.46 -3.80
C ALA A 220 4.92 -5.65 -2.92
N LEU A 221 4.77 -5.43 -1.62
CA LEU A 221 4.25 -6.42 -0.67
C LEU A 221 2.79 -6.74 -0.94
N ASP A 222 1.98 -5.73 -1.28
CA ASP A 222 0.58 -5.94 -1.65
C ASP A 222 0.44 -6.77 -2.93
N VAL A 223 1.22 -6.48 -3.98
CA VAL A 223 1.29 -7.31 -5.20
C VAL A 223 1.65 -8.74 -4.84
N PHE A 224 2.68 -8.92 -4.02
CA PHE A 224 3.15 -10.24 -3.62
C PHE A 224 2.07 -11.01 -2.85
N ASN A 225 1.47 -10.40 -1.83
CA ASN A 225 0.42 -11.02 -1.02
C ASN A 225 -0.83 -11.32 -1.85
N PHE A 226 -1.26 -10.40 -2.71
CA PHE A 226 -2.40 -10.61 -3.59
C PHE A 226 -2.16 -11.80 -4.54
N ALA A 227 -0.99 -11.86 -5.16
CA ALA A 227 -0.61 -12.96 -6.05
C ALA A 227 -0.50 -14.29 -5.28
N SER A 228 0.16 -14.29 -4.12
CA SER A 228 0.32 -15.46 -3.27
C SER A 228 -1.04 -16.01 -2.81
N ASN A 229 -1.91 -15.15 -2.31
CA ASN A 229 -3.27 -15.52 -1.89
C ASN A 229 -4.09 -16.10 -3.04
N LYS A 230 -3.97 -15.53 -4.25
CA LYS A 230 -4.66 -16.04 -5.44
C LYS A 230 -4.16 -17.43 -5.85
N VAL A 231 -2.86 -17.68 -5.74
CA VAL A 231 -2.28 -19.01 -5.99
C VAL A 231 -2.74 -20.01 -4.93
N SER A 232 -2.69 -19.63 -3.65
CA SER A 232 -3.15 -20.48 -2.54
C SER A 232 -4.64 -20.81 -2.64
N SER A 233 -5.50 -19.86 -3.04
CA SER A 233 -6.94 -20.11 -3.19
C SER A 233 -7.30 -21.09 -4.30
N MET A 234 -6.39 -21.36 -5.25
CA MET A 234 -6.59 -22.38 -6.30
C MET A 234 -6.27 -23.79 -5.80
N GLN A 235 -5.60 -23.93 -4.65
CA GLN A 235 -5.26 -25.22 -4.08
C GLN A 235 -6.45 -25.76 -3.28
N LYS A 236 -6.69 -27.07 -3.35
CA LYS A 236 -7.67 -27.71 -2.48
C LYS A 236 -7.21 -27.59 -1.03
N MET A 237 -8.13 -27.24 -0.13
CA MET A 237 -7.83 -27.18 1.29
C MET A 237 -7.36 -28.56 1.78
N PRO A 238 -6.20 -28.65 2.44
CA PRO A 238 -5.73 -29.91 3.03
C PRO A 238 -6.73 -30.46 4.06
N GLU A 239 -6.96 -31.79 4.06
CA GLU A 239 -7.94 -32.40 4.98
C GLU A 239 -7.56 -32.23 6.46
N ASN A 240 -6.27 -32.21 6.78
CA ASN A 240 -5.80 -31.91 8.14
C ASN A 240 -6.20 -30.50 8.59
N MET A 241 -6.09 -29.50 7.71
CA MET A 241 -6.53 -28.13 8.01
C MET A 241 -8.04 -28.05 8.24
N LYS A 242 -8.83 -28.83 7.49
CA LYS A 242 -10.28 -28.95 7.72
C LYS A 242 -10.59 -29.49 9.13
N GLN A 243 -9.87 -30.54 9.54
CA GLN A 243 -10.01 -31.13 10.87
C GLN A 243 -9.62 -30.15 11.98
N ASP A 244 -8.54 -29.39 11.79
CA ASP A 244 -8.09 -28.37 12.74
C ASP A 244 -9.14 -27.27 12.93
N ILE A 245 -9.73 -26.79 11.83
CA ILE A 245 -10.81 -25.79 11.86
C ILE A 245 -12.04 -26.34 12.61
N GLN A 246 -12.45 -27.57 12.31
CA GLN A 246 -13.58 -28.22 13.01
C GLN A 246 -13.30 -28.38 14.50
N ALA A 247 -12.09 -28.81 14.87
CA ALA A 247 -11.69 -28.96 16.26
C ALA A 247 -11.71 -27.60 17.01
N PHE A 248 -11.23 -26.53 16.37
CA PHE A 248 -11.28 -25.18 16.92
C PHE A 248 -12.71 -24.73 17.23
N PHE A 249 -13.64 -24.86 16.27
CA PHE A 249 -15.04 -24.48 16.48
C PHE A 249 -15.75 -25.36 17.51
N ASN A 250 -15.48 -26.68 17.49
CA ASN A 250 -16.03 -27.61 18.49
C ASN A 250 -15.61 -27.21 19.91
N LYS A 251 -14.32 -26.89 20.11
CA LYS A 251 -13.82 -26.41 21.40
C LYS A 251 -14.44 -25.08 21.81
N LYS A 252 -14.51 -24.11 20.90
CA LYS A 252 -15.10 -22.77 21.17
C LYS A 252 -16.57 -22.86 21.57
N ASN A 253 -17.32 -23.80 21.00
CA ASN A 253 -18.77 -23.95 21.21
C ASN A 253 -19.15 -24.74 22.48
N GLN A 254 -18.20 -25.21 23.29
CA GLN A 254 -18.49 -25.96 24.52
C GLN A 254 -19.05 -25.09 25.65
N ASN A 255 -18.69 -23.80 25.70
CA ASN A 255 -19.09 -22.88 26.78
C ASN A 255 -20.33 -22.06 26.40
N LYS A 256 -21.52 -22.68 26.36
CA LYS A 256 -22.77 -21.96 26.09
C LYS A 256 -23.49 -21.56 27.37
N SER A 257 -23.58 -20.26 27.64
CA SER A 257 -24.60 -19.71 28.52
C SER A 257 -25.98 -19.89 27.88
N LYS A 258 -26.94 -20.43 28.63
CA LYS A 258 -28.30 -20.73 28.13
C LYS A 258 -29.34 -19.65 28.45
N ASN A 259 -28.95 -18.53 29.05
CA ASN A 259 -29.88 -17.61 29.71
C ASN A 259 -30.96 -16.97 28.81
N LEU A 260 -30.81 -16.99 27.48
CA LEU A 260 -31.82 -16.45 26.54
C LEU A 260 -32.17 -17.43 25.42
N TYR A 261 -31.81 -18.71 25.57
CA TYR A 261 -32.02 -19.69 24.51
C TYR A 261 -33.52 -19.90 24.25
N GLY A 262 -33.97 -19.56 23.03
CA GLY A 262 -35.33 -19.81 22.55
C GLY A 262 -36.40 -18.85 23.06
N SER A 263 -36.08 -17.81 23.84
CA SER A 263 -37.08 -16.89 24.41
C SER A 263 -37.88 -16.11 23.36
N GLU A 264 -37.31 -15.92 22.17
CA GLU A 264 -37.90 -15.16 21.05
C GLU A 264 -38.27 -16.05 19.85
N ALA A 265 -38.41 -17.36 20.05
CA ALA A 265 -38.75 -18.29 18.97
C ALA A 265 -40.10 -17.95 18.32
N GLY A 266 -40.15 -17.95 16.98
CA GLY A 266 -41.37 -17.67 16.20
C GLY A 266 -41.65 -16.19 15.94
N LYS A 267 -40.85 -15.27 16.48
CA LYS A 267 -41.00 -13.83 16.24
C LYS A 267 -40.24 -13.38 14.99
N ASN A 268 -40.74 -12.32 14.36
CA ASN A 268 -40.04 -11.66 13.25
C ASN A 268 -38.69 -11.08 13.70
N LEU A 269 -37.68 -11.20 12.85
CA LEU A 269 -36.38 -10.54 13.01
C LEU A 269 -36.30 -9.35 12.06
N ILE A 270 -36.10 -8.15 12.60
CA ILE A 270 -35.86 -6.94 11.82
C ILE A 270 -34.46 -6.43 12.15
N VAL A 271 -33.60 -6.35 11.14
CA VAL A 271 -32.23 -5.83 11.26
C VAL A 271 -32.20 -4.44 10.65
N ILE A 272 -31.71 -3.46 11.42
CA ILE A 272 -31.56 -2.06 10.97
C ILE A 272 -30.07 -1.75 10.96
N GLN A 273 -29.50 -1.61 9.77
CA GLN A 273 -28.16 -1.09 9.59
C GLN A 273 -28.20 0.44 9.53
N VAL A 274 -27.39 1.10 10.38
CA VAL A 274 -27.29 2.55 10.40
C VAL A 274 -25.95 2.95 9.82
N GLU A 275 -25.99 3.60 8.65
CA GLU A 275 -24.80 3.98 7.90
C GLU A 275 -23.92 4.98 8.68
N ALA A 276 -22.62 4.70 8.74
CA ALA A 276 -21.59 5.54 9.36
C ALA A 276 -21.86 6.02 10.81
N LEU A 277 -22.71 5.33 11.57
CA LEU A 277 -23.00 5.68 12.96
C LEU A 277 -21.86 5.23 13.88
N GLN A 278 -21.31 6.17 14.64
CA GLN A 278 -20.33 5.88 15.69
C GLN A 278 -20.90 6.12 17.09
N GLN A 279 -20.42 5.36 18.06
CA GLN A 279 -20.92 5.36 19.43
C GLN A 279 -20.88 6.74 20.11
N PHE A 280 -19.94 7.62 19.76
CA PHE A 280 -19.76 8.91 20.42
C PHE A 280 -20.94 9.89 20.25
N VAL A 281 -21.81 9.70 19.26
CA VAL A 281 -23.00 10.56 19.08
C VAL A 281 -24.17 10.14 19.96
N ILE A 282 -24.13 8.94 20.53
CA ILE A 282 -25.19 8.42 21.40
C ILE A 282 -25.20 9.21 22.71
N ASN A 283 -26.38 9.65 23.15
CA ASN A 283 -26.58 10.54 24.31
C ASN A 283 -25.81 11.88 24.25
N SER A 284 -25.23 12.22 23.10
CA SER A 284 -24.51 13.49 22.90
C SER A 284 -25.43 14.60 22.41
N LYS A 285 -25.01 15.84 22.66
CA LYS A 285 -25.74 17.07 22.29
C LYS A 285 -24.85 18.05 21.54
N ILE A 286 -25.45 18.79 20.61
CA ILE A 286 -24.85 19.97 19.97
C ILE A 286 -25.78 21.15 20.23
N ASN A 287 -25.26 22.25 20.78
CA ASN A 287 -26.04 23.44 21.14
C ASN A 287 -27.28 23.13 22.01
N GLY A 288 -27.15 22.16 22.93
CA GLY A 288 -28.23 21.74 23.82
C GLY A 288 -29.25 20.77 23.20
N GLN A 289 -29.18 20.49 21.90
CA GLN A 289 -30.06 19.55 21.21
C GLN A 289 -29.40 18.18 21.07
N GLU A 290 -30.15 17.10 21.34
CA GLU A 290 -29.67 15.73 21.17
C GLU A 290 -29.40 15.40 19.71
N ILE A 291 -28.28 14.72 19.45
CA ILE A 291 -27.90 14.29 18.10
C ILE A 291 -28.78 13.11 17.64
N THR A 292 -29.04 12.15 18.54
CA THR A 292 -29.76 10.90 18.23
C THR A 292 -30.95 10.62 19.16
N PRO A 293 -31.95 11.53 19.27
CA PRO A 293 -32.99 11.44 20.30
C PRO A 293 -33.83 10.15 20.24
N ASN A 294 -34.07 9.60 19.04
CA ASN A 294 -34.81 8.34 18.89
C ASN A 294 -34.01 7.14 19.42
N LEU A 295 -32.72 7.06 19.09
CA LEU A 295 -31.84 5.97 19.53
C LEU A 295 -31.62 6.04 21.04
N ASN A 296 -31.43 7.25 21.59
CA ASN A 296 -31.28 7.46 23.03
C ASN A 296 -32.50 6.90 23.80
N ARG A 297 -33.72 7.11 23.29
CA ARG A 297 -34.95 6.56 23.89
C ARG A 297 -35.05 5.03 23.80
N TRP A 298 -34.42 4.40 22.81
CA TRP A 298 -34.46 2.95 22.66
C TRP A 298 -33.55 2.22 23.65
N ILE A 299 -32.45 2.85 24.10
CA ILE A 299 -31.51 2.25 25.07
C ILE A 299 -32.22 1.76 26.33
N GLY A 300 -33.16 2.55 26.87
CA GLY A 300 -33.93 2.17 28.08
C GLY A 300 -34.93 1.02 27.87
N LYS A 301 -35.10 0.54 26.63
CA LYS A 301 -36.05 -0.50 26.23
C LYS A 301 -35.37 -1.68 25.52
N SER A 302 -34.05 -1.71 25.45
CA SER A 302 -33.29 -2.71 24.69
C SER A 302 -32.10 -3.24 25.48
N LEU A 303 -31.56 -4.37 25.03
CA LEU A 303 -30.19 -4.75 25.38
C LEU A 303 -29.25 -3.86 24.56
N TYR A 304 -28.47 -3.05 25.26
CA TYR A 304 -27.55 -2.11 24.66
C TYR A 304 -26.11 -2.46 25.00
N PHE A 305 -25.24 -2.45 23.98
CA PHE A 305 -23.83 -2.81 24.10
C PHE A 305 -22.99 -1.60 23.72
N ASP A 306 -22.43 -0.92 24.71
CA ASP A 306 -21.57 0.26 24.56
C ASP A 306 -20.10 -0.09 24.27
N ASN A 307 -19.75 -1.37 24.36
CA ASN A 307 -18.45 -1.94 24.05
C ASN A 307 -18.53 -2.91 22.85
N TYR A 308 -19.12 -2.43 21.74
CA TYR A 308 -19.27 -3.17 20.48
C TYR A 308 -18.48 -2.47 19.36
N PHE A 309 -17.69 -3.24 18.63
CA PHE A 309 -16.77 -2.72 17.62
C PHE A 309 -17.06 -3.35 16.26
N TYR A 310 -17.09 -2.52 15.22
CA TYR A 310 -17.11 -3.01 13.85
C TYR A 310 -15.75 -3.61 13.48
N GLN A 311 -15.74 -4.59 12.58
CA GLN A 311 -14.54 -5.31 12.15
C GLN A 311 -14.43 -5.35 10.61
N VAL A 312 -14.96 -4.31 9.95
CA VAL A 312 -14.96 -4.16 8.49
C VAL A 312 -13.55 -3.91 7.96
N SER A 313 -13.35 -4.19 6.68
CA SER A 313 -12.13 -3.91 5.92
C SER A 313 -12.49 -3.00 4.72
N GLU A 314 -11.89 -3.24 3.56
CA GLU A 314 -12.08 -2.45 2.34
C GLU A 314 -13.53 -2.44 1.81
N GLY A 315 -14.35 -3.44 2.16
CA GLY A 315 -15.75 -3.51 1.75
C GLY A 315 -16.69 -2.59 2.54
N ASN A 316 -16.24 -2.02 3.67
CA ASN A 316 -17.03 -1.14 4.53
C ASN A 316 -18.42 -1.73 4.83
N THR A 317 -19.49 -1.14 4.25
CA THR A 317 -20.88 -1.57 4.33
C THR A 317 -21.05 -3.06 3.99
N SER A 318 -20.46 -3.56 2.89
CA SER A 318 -20.64 -4.97 2.49
C SER A 318 -19.96 -5.94 3.45
N ASP A 319 -18.88 -5.52 4.09
CA ASP A 319 -18.19 -6.33 5.09
C ASP A 319 -19.02 -6.42 6.38
N ALA A 320 -19.68 -5.33 6.78
CA ALA A 320 -20.59 -5.32 7.91
C ALA A 320 -21.77 -6.27 7.70
N GLU A 321 -22.38 -6.25 6.51
CA GLU A 321 -23.44 -7.18 6.12
C GLU A 321 -22.93 -8.63 6.08
N PHE A 322 -21.77 -8.86 5.48
CA PHE A 322 -21.15 -10.19 5.38
C PHE A 322 -20.93 -10.80 6.77
N MET A 323 -20.31 -10.05 7.69
CA MET A 323 -20.06 -10.50 9.05
C MET A 323 -21.35 -10.77 9.81
N SER A 324 -22.32 -9.84 9.72
CA SER A 324 -23.59 -9.94 10.45
C SER A 324 -24.40 -11.18 10.02
N ASN A 325 -24.34 -11.52 8.73
CA ASN A 325 -25.07 -12.66 8.19
C ASN A 325 -24.31 -13.99 8.28
N ASN A 326 -22.98 -14.00 8.33
CA ASN A 326 -22.21 -15.24 8.22
C ASN A 326 -21.34 -15.55 9.45
N SER A 327 -21.17 -14.61 10.37
CA SER A 327 -20.26 -14.72 11.51
C SER A 327 -18.81 -15.05 11.10
N LEU A 328 -18.41 -14.59 9.91
CA LEU A 328 -17.07 -14.74 9.34
C LEU A 328 -16.46 -13.36 9.14
N TYR A 329 -15.16 -13.24 9.40
CA TYR A 329 -14.41 -12.01 9.06
C TYR A 329 -14.46 -11.73 7.56
N PRO A 330 -14.38 -10.45 7.15
CA PRO A 330 -14.30 -10.09 5.74
C PRO A 330 -12.97 -10.55 5.11
N ALA A 331 -12.85 -10.36 3.80
CA ALA A 331 -11.62 -10.67 3.10
C ALA A 331 -10.45 -9.82 3.62
N ALA A 332 -9.24 -10.41 3.62
CA ALA A 332 -8.03 -9.70 4.04
C ALA A 332 -7.65 -8.52 3.12
N SER A 333 -8.11 -8.52 1.86
CA SER A 333 -7.95 -7.44 0.89
C SER A 333 -9.07 -7.53 -0.14
N GLY A 334 -9.64 -6.40 -0.55
CA GLY A 334 -10.88 -6.30 -1.31
C GLY A 334 -12.13 -6.57 -0.47
N ALA A 335 -13.31 -6.41 -1.07
CA ALA A 335 -14.59 -6.71 -0.43
C ALA A 335 -14.94 -8.19 -0.57
N ALA A 336 -15.43 -8.81 0.51
CA ALA A 336 -15.79 -10.23 0.51
C ALA A 336 -16.81 -10.58 -0.59
N TYR A 337 -17.81 -9.72 -0.80
CA TYR A 337 -18.86 -9.90 -1.82
C TYR A 337 -18.33 -10.06 -3.25
N TYR A 338 -17.27 -9.32 -3.62
CA TYR A 338 -16.69 -9.41 -4.97
C TYR A 338 -15.66 -10.52 -5.11
N ARG A 339 -15.11 -11.00 -4.00
CA ARG A 339 -14.09 -12.07 -4.01
C ARG A 339 -14.69 -13.45 -3.98
N TYR A 340 -15.78 -13.62 -3.24
CA TYR A 340 -16.40 -14.90 -2.96
C TYR A 340 -17.87 -14.94 -3.40
N PRO A 341 -18.23 -14.42 -4.60
CA PRO A 341 -19.65 -14.29 -4.99
C PRO A 341 -20.35 -15.63 -5.23
N THR A 342 -19.58 -16.71 -5.41
CA THR A 342 -20.08 -18.05 -5.71
C THR A 342 -19.89 -19.03 -4.55
N ASP A 343 -19.36 -18.56 -3.41
CA ASP A 343 -19.10 -19.42 -2.27
C ASP A 343 -20.42 -19.80 -1.60
N THR A 344 -20.54 -21.07 -1.22
CA THR A 344 -21.67 -21.54 -0.41
C THR A 344 -21.42 -21.21 1.05
N LEU A 345 -22.34 -20.48 1.68
CA LEU A 345 -22.23 -20.03 3.06
C LEU A 345 -23.43 -20.51 3.90
N ASP A 346 -23.15 -20.96 5.11
CA ASP A 346 -24.16 -21.27 6.14
C ASP A 346 -24.63 -19.97 6.81
N SER A 347 -25.31 -19.13 6.03
CA SER A 347 -25.72 -17.79 6.44
C SER A 347 -26.95 -17.78 7.35
N LEU A 348 -27.08 -16.74 8.18
CA LEU A 348 -28.25 -16.49 9.03
C LEU A 348 -29.57 -16.47 8.23
N PRO A 349 -29.68 -15.80 7.06
CA PRO A 349 -30.87 -15.90 6.22
C PRO A 349 -31.18 -17.33 5.79
N GLN A 350 -30.16 -18.10 5.38
CA GLN A 350 -30.35 -19.49 4.97
C GLN A 350 -30.86 -20.37 6.14
N GLU A 351 -30.29 -20.20 7.33
CA GLU A 351 -30.72 -20.90 8.54
C GLU A 351 -32.14 -20.52 8.98
N LEU A 352 -32.54 -19.25 8.82
CA LEU A 352 -33.91 -18.80 9.10
C LEU A 352 -34.90 -19.32 8.06
N LYS A 353 -34.52 -19.35 6.78
CA LYS A 353 -35.34 -19.93 5.70
C LYS A 353 -35.63 -21.40 5.94
N ASN A 354 -34.64 -22.16 6.40
CA ASN A 354 -34.80 -23.56 6.82
C ASN A 354 -35.82 -23.73 7.97
N LYS A 355 -36.10 -22.66 8.72
CA LYS A 355 -37.12 -22.60 9.79
C LYS A 355 -38.45 -21.99 9.36
N GLY A 356 -38.64 -21.75 8.05
CA GLY A 356 -39.89 -21.22 7.49
C GLY A 356 -40.01 -19.70 7.45
N TYR A 357 -38.93 -18.96 7.72
CA TYR A 357 -38.92 -17.50 7.58
C TYR A 357 -38.76 -17.09 6.12
N TYR A 358 -39.41 -15.99 5.77
CA TYR A 358 -39.09 -15.24 4.55
C TYR A 358 -37.95 -14.27 4.87
N THR A 359 -36.92 -14.25 4.03
CA THR A 359 -35.68 -13.51 4.25
C THR A 359 -35.28 -12.74 3.01
#